data_AF-M7MPG9-F1
#
_entry.id   AF-M7MPG9-F1
#
_cell.length_a   1.000
_cell.length_b   1.000
_cell.length_c   1.000
_cell.angle_alpha   90.00
_cell.angle_beta   90.00
_cell.angle_gamma   90.00
#
_symmetry.space_group_name_H-M   'P 1'
#
loop_
_entity.id
_entity.type
_entity.pdbx_description
1 polymer ?
#
loop_
_entity_poly.entity_id
_entity_poly.type
_entity_poly.pdbx_seq_one_letter_code
_entity_poly.pdbx_strand_id
1 'polypeptide(L)' 'MSAKPAADGTPQKRLNFDVPEDLARQFKAYAALNGKTQRELVLGFMQRCVRRTPPTAEDPRDSADTHRDG' A
#
# COMPACT_ATOMS: atom_id res chain seq x y z
N MET A 1 -5.23 9.66 16.01
CA MET A 1 -4.04 10.36 15.50
C MET A 1 -4.31 10.78 14.05
N SER A 2 -4.38 12.08 13.76
CA SER A 2 -4.66 12.58 12.40
C SER A 2 -3.40 12.54 11.54
N ALA A 3 -3.47 11.84 10.41
CA ALA A 3 -2.36 11.77 9.48
C ALA A 3 -2.26 13.07 8.66
N LYS A 4 -1.04 13.59 8.47
CA LYS A 4 -0.80 14.78 7.67
C LYS A 4 -1.12 14.47 6.18
N PRO A 5 -2.01 15.22 5.51
CA PRO A 5 -2.33 14.98 4.10
C PRO A 5 -1.09 15.17 3.22
N ALA A 6 -1.10 14.56 2.04
CA ALA A 6 -0.11 14.84 1.01
C ALA A 6 -0.18 16.31 0.58
N ALA A 7 0.86 16.81 -0.10
CA ALA A 7 0.84 18.17 -0.66
C ALA A 7 -0.37 18.41 -1.58
N ASP A 8 -0.90 17.34 -2.17
CA ASP A 8 -2.09 17.30 -3.03
C ASP A 8 -3.39 17.03 -2.26
N GLY A 9 -3.39 17.09 -0.93
CA GLY A 9 -4.58 16.83 -0.11
C GLY A 9 -4.96 15.35 0.05
N THR A 10 -4.29 14.44 -0.65
CA THR A 10 -4.57 12.99 -0.52
C THR A 10 -4.33 12.51 0.92
N PRO A 11 -5.28 11.80 1.55
CA PRO A 11 -5.09 11.24 2.88
C PRO A 11 -3.94 10.24 2.87
N GLN A 12 -2.98 10.40 3.78
CA GLN A 12 -1.84 9.48 3.93
C GLN A 12 -2.06 8.58 5.15
N LYS A 13 -1.69 7.30 5.05
CA LYS A 13 -1.60 6.41 6.21
C LYS A 13 -0.13 6.08 6.46
N ARG A 14 0.34 6.28 7.69
CA ARG A 14 1.70 5.87 8.07
C ARG A 14 1.75 4.35 8.18
N LEU A 15 2.72 3.73 7.52
CA LEU A 15 3.05 2.33 7.70
C LEU A 15 4.29 2.28 8.61
N ASN A 16 4.18 1.59 9.73
CA ASN A 16 5.32 1.30 10.61
C ASN A 16 5.58 -0.20 10.50
N PHE A 17 6.72 -0.57 9.93
CA PHE A 17 7.16 -1.95 9.83
C PHE A 17 8.64 -2.02 10.19
N ASP A 18 8.99 -3.03 10.96
CA ASP A 18 10.37 -3.33 11.30
C ASP A 18 11.03 -4.09 10.15
N VAL A 19 12.28 -3.78 9.87
CA VAL A 19 13.09 -4.45 8.85
C VAL A 19 14.46 -4.79 9.44
N PRO A 20 15.09 -5.90 8.99
CA PRO A 20 16.46 -6.19 9.35
C PRO A 20 17.39 -5.02 9.01
N GLU A 21 18.33 -4.70 9.90
CA GLU A 21 19.23 -3.53 9.74
C GLU A 21 20.01 -3.60 8.42
N ASP A 22 20.55 -4.78 8.10
CA ASP A 22 21.33 -4.97 6.90
C ASP A 22 20.50 -4.72 5.62
N LEU A 23 19.24 -5.16 5.62
CA LEU A 23 18.31 -4.88 4.53
C LEU A 23 18.02 -3.38 4.40
N ALA A 24 17.83 -2.68 5.52
CA ALA A 24 17.62 -1.23 5.50
C ALA A 24 18.85 -0.48 4.92
N ARG A 25 20.05 -0.94 5.27
CA ARG A 25 21.32 -0.40 4.76
C ARG A 25 21.45 -0.59 3.26
N GLN A 26 21.23 -1.82 2.78
CA GLN A 26 21.26 -2.14 1.35
C GLN A 26 20.21 -1.35 0.57
N PHE A 27 18.99 -1.26 1.10
CA PHE A 27 17.90 -0.51 0.47
C PHE A 27 18.19 0.99 0.35
N LYS A 28 18.80 1.58 1.39
CA LYS A 28 19.24 2.99 1.36
C LYS A 28 20.30 3.23 0.29
N ALA A 29 21.29 2.33 0.17
CA ALA A 29 22.32 2.43 -0.86
C ALA A 29 21.71 2.33 -2.27
N TYR A 30 20.79 1.37 -2.47
CA TYR A 30 20.06 1.23 -3.73
C TYR A 30 19.26 2.49 -4.09
N ALA A 31 18.58 3.12 -3.12
CA ALA A 31 17.85 4.36 -3.35
C ALA A 31 18.77 5.49 -3.84
N ALA A 32 19.93 5.66 -3.21
CA ALA A 32 20.92 6.66 -3.59
C ALA A 32 21.45 6.43 -5.01
N LEU A 33 21.79 5.20 -5.37
CA LEU A 33 22.27 4.83 -6.71
C LEU A 33 21.25 5.13 -7.82
N ASN A 34 19.96 5.07 -7.50
CA ASN A 34 18.88 5.31 -8.46
C ASN A 34 18.40 6.77 -8.47
N GLY A 35 19.00 7.65 -7.67
CA GLY A 35 18.55 9.05 -7.53
C GLY A 35 17.13 9.18 -6.97
N LYS A 36 16.68 8.21 -6.16
CA LYS A 36 15.32 8.15 -5.61
C LYS A 36 15.34 8.16 -4.09
N THR A 37 14.27 8.63 -3.49
CA THR A 37 14.00 8.45 -2.06
C THR A 37 13.51 7.03 -1.78
N GLN A 38 13.73 6.57 -0.54
CA GLN A 38 13.17 5.30 -0.06
C GLN A 38 11.64 5.26 -0.23
N ARG A 39 10.97 6.39 0.02
CA ARG A 39 9.51 6.53 -0.13
C ARG A 39 9.06 6.25 -1.55
N GLU A 40 9.73 6.82 -2.55
CA GLU A 40 9.40 6.61 -3.97
C GLU A 40 9.55 5.14 -4.38
N LEU A 41 10.60 4.47 -3.90
CA LEU A 41 10.81 3.05 -4.15
C LEU A 41 9.71 2.19 -3.52
N VAL A 42 9.35 2.46 -2.25
CA VAL A 42 8.29 1.73 -1.56
C VAL A 42 6.94 1.95 -2.23
N LEU A 43 6.59 3.20 -2.58
CA LEU A 43 5.34 3.50 -3.28
C LEU A 43 5.28 2.82 -4.65
N GLY A 44 6.37 2.87 -5.43
CA GLY A 44 6.45 2.19 -6.72
C GLY A 44 6.40 0.66 -6.61
N PHE A 45 6.92 0.08 -5.52
CA PHE A 45 6.76 -1.34 -5.23
C PHE A 45 5.30 -1.68 -4.90
N MET A 46 4.67 -0.96 -3.98
CA MET A 46 3.26 -1.17 -3.60
C MET A 46 2.32 -1.06 -4.79
N GLN A 47 2.49 -0.06 -5.65
CA GLN A 47 1.70 0.10 -6.87
C GLN A 47 1.87 -1.09 -7.82
N ARG A 48 3.10 -1.61 -7.98
CA ARG A 48 3.36 -2.80 -8.81
C ARG A 48 2.69 -4.04 -8.24
N CYS A 49 2.67 -4.22 -6.92
CA CYS A 49 1.95 -5.31 -6.27
C CYS A 49 0.45 -5.20 -6.53
N VAL A 50 -0.16 -4.05 -6.25
CA VAL A 50 -1.62 -3.85 -6.42
C VAL A 50 -2.07 -4.03 -7.87
N ARG A 51 -1.30 -3.54 -8.85
CA ARG A 51 -1.65 -3.71 -10.28
C ARG A 51 -1.52 -5.15 -10.79
N ARG A 52 -0.69 -5.97 -10.15
CA ARG A 52 -0.46 -7.37 -10.54
C ARG A 52 -1.36 -8.34 -9.81
N THR A 53 -1.90 -7.95 -8.67
CA THR A 53 -2.94 -8.72 -7.99
C THR A 53 -4.24 -8.48 -8.75
N PRO A 54 -4.84 -9.50 -9.41
CA PRO A 54 -6.19 -9.35 -9.94
C PRO A 54 -7.10 -8.90 -8.79
N PRO A 55 -8.07 -8.00 -9.02
CA PRO A 55 -9.03 -7.67 -7.98
C PRO A 55 -9.64 -8.98 -7.51
N THR A 56 -9.46 -9.31 -6.23
CA THR A 56 -10.21 -10.40 -5.62
C THR A 56 -11.67 -10.10 -5.94
N ALA A 57 -12.32 -11.03 -6.64
CA ALA A 57 -13.73 -10.94 -6.96
C ALA A 57 -14.48 -10.46 -5.71
N GLU A 58 -15.31 -9.45 -5.91
CA GLU A 58 -16.18 -8.87 -4.89
C GLU A 58 -16.77 -9.97 -4.02
N ASP A 59 -16.68 -9.78 -2.70
CA ASP A 59 -17.24 -10.68 -1.70
C ASP A 59 -18.74 -10.91 -2.00
N PRO A 60 -19.19 -12.14 -2.32
CA PRO A 60 -20.59 -12.38 -2.69
C PRO A 60 -21.56 -12.39 -1.49
N ARG A 61 -21.20 -11.83 -0.32
CA ARG A 61 -22.10 -11.82 0.84
C ARG A 61 -23.13 -10.69 0.84
N ASP A 62 -23.17 -9.85 -0.19
CA ASP A 62 -24.27 -8.90 -0.42
C ASP A 62 -25.37 -9.47 -1.33
N SER A 63 -25.59 -10.79 -1.27
CA SER A 63 -26.69 -11.48 -1.98
C SER A 63 -27.44 -12.40 -1.03
N ALA A 64 -27.92 -11.83 0.08
CA ALA A 64 -28.92 -12.45 0.93
C ALA A 64 -29.91 -11.42 1.47
N ASP A 65 -30.43 -10.55 0.60
CA ASP A 65 -31.71 -9.88 0.84
C ASP A 65 -32.56 -10.00 -0.42
N THR A 66 -33.05 -11.21 -0.66
CA THR A 66 -34.27 -11.40 -1.44
C THR A 66 -34.86 -12.75 -1.09
N HIS A 67 -36.08 -12.68 -0.56
CA HIS A 67 -37.06 -13.76 -0.47
C HIS A 67 -37.00 -14.67 0.78
N ARG A 68 -37.79 -14.31 1.79
CA ARG A 68 -38.68 -15.29 2.43
C ARG A 68 -40.01 -14.63 2.77
N ASP A 69 -40.99 -15.02 1.97
CA ASP A 69 -42.44 -14.93 2.18
C ASP A 69 -42.83 -15.66 3.48
N GLY A 70 -43.79 -15.10 4.22
CA GLY A 70 -44.36 -15.64 5.46
C GLY A 70 -45.32 -14.66 6.11
#